data_AF-A0A3N5GBT9-F1
#
_entry.id   AF-A0A3N5GBT9-F1
#
_cell.length_a   1.000
_cell.length_b   1.000
_cell.length_c   1.000
_cell.angle_alpha   90.00
_cell.angle_beta   90.00
_cell.angle_gamma   90.00
#
_symmetry.space_group_name_H-M   'P 1'
#
loop_
_entity.id
_entity.type
_entity.pdbx_description
1 polymer ?
#
loop_
_entity_poly.entity_id
_entity_poly.type
_entity_poly.pdbx_seq_one_letter_code
_entity_poly.pdbx_strand_id
1 'polypeptide(L)'
;MASAAATARPIDEVARDLGISPQHVIRYGDDKAKIRLAALDTGRAPGRLILVSAITPTGAGEGKTTTSIGLAQGLAQLGERVCLALREPSLGPTFGMKGGATGGGRAVL
;
A
#
# COMPACT_ATOMS: atom_id res chain seq x y z
N MET A 1 -3.76 20.03 -8.94
CA MET A 1 -3.57 20.55 -7.57
C MET A 1 -3.05 19.42 -6.70
N ALA A 2 -1.79 19.53 -6.29
CA ALA A 2 -1.07 18.52 -5.52
C ALA A 2 -1.74 18.29 -4.16
N SER A 3 -1.90 17.03 -3.77
CA SER A 3 -2.32 16.66 -2.41
C SER A 3 -1.24 17.14 -1.44
N ALA A 4 -1.64 17.81 -0.36
CA ALA A 4 -0.75 18.12 0.76
C ALA A 4 -0.02 16.84 1.20
N ALA A 5 1.27 16.95 1.50
CA ALA A 5 2.07 15.85 2.00
C ALA A 5 1.48 15.39 3.35
N ALA A 6 0.71 14.30 3.32
CA ALA A 6 0.24 13.67 4.53
C ALA A 6 1.48 13.17 5.30
N THR A 7 1.57 13.51 6.58
CA THR A 7 2.67 13.00 7.41
C THR A 7 2.46 11.50 7.60
N ALA A 8 3.41 10.71 7.12
CA ALA A 8 3.39 9.27 7.32
C ALA A 8 3.39 8.96 8.82
N ARG A 9 2.54 8.01 9.22
CA ARG A 9 2.53 7.48 10.59
C ARG A 9 3.83 6.72 10.84
N PRO A 10 4.33 6.69 12.09
CA PRO A 10 5.45 5.82 12.45
C PRO A 10 5.15 4.37 12.06
N ILE A 11 6.08 3.72 11.38
CA ILE A 11 5.89 2.38 10.83
C ILE A 11 5.59 1.33 11.93
N ASP A 12 6.08 1.56 13.14
CA ASP A 12 5.80 0.70 14.30
C ASP A 12 4.33 0.74 14.73
N GLU A 13 3.66 1.90 14.59
CA GLU A 13 2.23 2.00 14.85
C GLU A 13 1.43 1.23 13.79
N VAL A 14 1.82 1.35 12.52
CA VAL A 14 1.17 0.62 11.42
C VAL A 14 1.36 -0.89 11.60
N ALA A 15 2.57 -1.33 11.99
CA ALA A 15 2.84 -2.74 12.28
C ALA A 15 2.01 -3.26 13.46
N ARG A 16 1.84 -2.44 14.51
CA ARG A 16 0.99 -2.77 15.66
C ARG A 16 -0.48 -2.93 15.28
N ASP A 17 -1.02 -2.05 14.43
CA ASP A 17 -2.41 -2.14 13.95
C ASP A 17 -2.63 -3.43 13.11
N LEU A 18 -1.57 -3.89 12.43
CA LEU A 18 -1.54 -5.18 11.73
C LEU A 18 -1.25 -6.37 12.67
N GLY A 19 -1.06 -6.13 13.97
CA GLY A 19 -0.75 -7.16 14.96
C GLY A 19 0.57 -7.89 14.70
N ILE A 20 1.56 -7.20 14.14
CA ILE A 20 2.91 -7.70 13.92
C ILE A 20 3.75 -7.36 15.15
N SER A 21 4.40 -8.37 15.75
CA SER A 21 5.28 -8.15 16.91
C SER A 21 6.50 -7.30 16.52
N PRO A 22 6.95 -6.35 17.37
CA PRO A 22 8.14 -5.52 17.11
C PRO A 22 9.39 -6.33 16.76
N GLN A 23 9.55 -7.52 17.34
CA GLN A 23 10.67 -8.42 17.05
C GLN A 23 10.73 -8.90 15.60
N HIS A 24 9.64 -8.76 14.83
CA HIS A 24 9.59 -9.11 13.41
C HIS A 24 9.74 -7.89 12.49
N VAL A 25 9.81 -6.68 13.04
CA VAL A 25 9.97 -5.45 12.28
C VAL A 25 11.45 -5.12 12.13
N ILE A 26 11.89 -4.84 10.91
CA ILE A 26 13.23 -4.35 10.58
C ILE A 26 13.05 -2.98 9.92
N ARG A 27 13.26 -1.91 10.69
CA ARG A 27 13.00 -0.53 10.24
C ARG A 27 14.02 -0.06 9.20
N TYR A 28 13.54 0.75 8.27
CA TYR A 28 14.29 1.48 7.26
C TYR A 28 13.86 2.95 7.32
N GLY A 29 14.35 3.66 8.34
CA GLY A 29 13.82 4.98 8.72
C GLY A 29 12.52 4.86 9.55
N ASP A 30 11.71 5.91 9.50
CA ASP A 30 10.55 6.06 10.39
C ASP A 30 9.23 5.58 9.79
N ASP A 31 9.15 5.49 8.48
CA ASP A 31 7.93 5.24 7.69
C ASP A 31 7.99 3.93 6.89
N LYS A 32 9.10 3.19 6.94
CA LYS A 32 9.31 1.95 6.17
C LYS A 32 9.94 0.85 7.01
N ALA A 33 9.57 -0.39 6.72
CA ALA A 33 10.15 -1.56 7.37
C ALA A 33 10.06 -2.80 6.46
N LYS A 34 10.95 -3.77 6.69
CA LYS A 34 10.79 -5.16 6.25
C LYS A 34 10.23 -5.99 7.39
N ILE A 35 9.44 -7.00 7.05
CA ILE A 35 8.84 -7.94 8.02
C ILE A 35 9.54 -9.29 7.89
N ARG A 36 10.00 -9.85 9.02
CA ARG A 36 10.57 -11.22 9.06
C ARG A 36 9.49 -12.24 8.71
N LEU A 37 9.84 -13.27 7.94
CA LEU A 37 8.91 -14.34 7.55
C LEU A 37 8.30 -15.10 8.73
N ALA A 38 9.00 -15.13 9.88
CA ALA A 38 8.46 -15.68 11.12
C ALA A 38 7.15 -15.02 11.58
N ALA A 39 6.82 -13.81 11.11
CA ALA A 39 5.53 -13.16 11.39
C ALA A 39 4.34 -13.78 10.65
N LEU A 40 4.55 -14.69 9.70
CA LEU A 40 3.47 -15.37 8.97
C LEU A 40 2.71 -16.36 9.86
N ASP A 41 3.38 -16.94 10.86
CA ASP A 41 2.75 -17.84 11.83
C ASP A 41 1.99 -17.03 12.88
N THR A 42 0.76 -16.66 12.53
CA THR A 42 -0.10 -15.82 13.37
C THR A 42 -1.12 -16.62 14.17
N GLY A 43 -1.28 -17.92 13.89
CA GLY A 43 -2.39 -18.74 14.40
C GLY A 43 -3.79 -18.24 14.00
N ARG A 44 -3.90 -17.26 13.09
CA ARG A 44 -5.17 -16.68 12.65
C ARG A 44 -5.64 -17.34 11.35
N ALA A 45 -6.96 -17.44 11.18
CA ALA A 45 -7.55 -17.84 9.91
C ALA A 45 -7.22 -16.81 8.81
N PRO A 46 -7.00 -17.24 7.55
CA PRO A 46 -6.81 -16.33 6.43
C PRO A 46 -7.99 -15.35 6.28
N GLY A 47 -7.68 -14.09 5.95
CA GLY A 47 -8.68 -13.08 5.62
C GLY A 47 -9.28 -13.25 4.22
N ARG A 48 -10.12 -12.30 3.80
CA ARG A 48 -10.65 -12.23 2.43
C ARG A 48 -9.60 -11.68 1.48
N LEU A 49 -9.47 -12.27 0.29
CA LEU A 49 -8.61 -11.79 -0.79
C LEU A 49 -9.46 -11.09 -1.86
N ILE A 50 -9.18 -9.82 -2.12
CA ILE A 50 -9.83 -9.03 -3.17
C ILE A 50 -8.81 -8.72 -4.25
N LEU A 51 -9.04 -9.23 -5.46
CA LEU A 51 -8.19 -8.96 -6.63
C LEU A 51 -8.77 -7.80 -7.44
N VAL A 52 -7.98 -6.74 -7.60
CA VAL A 52 -8.34 -5.62 -8.49
C VAL A 52 -7.68 -5.83 -9.85
N SER A 53 -8.51 -5.95 -10.90
CA SER A 53 -8.08 -6.06 -12.29
C SER A 53 -8.58 -4.88 -13.12
N ALA A 54 -8.12 -4.79 -14.37
CA ALA A 54 -8.56 -3.80 -15.35
C ALA A 54 -8.73 -4.46 -16.72
N ILE A 55 -9.42 -3.77 -17.61
CA ILE A 55 -9.46 -4.11 -19.04
C ILE A 55 -8.06 -3.95 -19.68
N THR A 56 -7.94 -4.36 -20.94
CA THR A 56 -6.72 -4.14 -21.73
C THR A 56 -6.34 -2.65 -21.73
N PRO A 57 -5.05 -2.32 -21.47
CA PRO A 57 -4.60 -0.93 -21.40
C PRO A 57 -4.87 -0.14 -22.69
N THR A 58 -5.25 1.12 -22.50
CA THR A 58 -5.55 2.10 -23.54
C THR A 58 -4.76 3.38 -23.29
N GLY A 59 -4.67 4.26 -24.29
CA GLY A 59 -4.00 5.56 -24.13
C GLY A 59 -4.64 6.48 -23.08
N ALA A 60 -5.88 6.21 -22.66
CA ALA A 60 -6.58 7.02 -21.66
C ALA A 60 -6.15 6.69 -20.21
N GLY A 61 -5.63 5.49 -19.96
CA GLY A 61 -5.29 5.00 -18.63
C GLY A 61 -6.51 4.53 -17.82
N GLU A 62 -6.37 3.39 -17.14
CA GLU A 62 -7.49 2.67 -16.51
C GLU A 62 -7.62 2.97 -15.01
N GLY A 63 -6.61 3.61 -14.41
CA GLY A 63 -6.65 4.00 -13.00
C GLY A 63 -6.63 2.83 -12.01
N LYS A 64 -6.20 1.62 -12.41
CA LYS A 64 -6.20 0.41 -11.55
C LYS A 64 -5.62 0.65 -10.15
N THR A 65 -4.42 1.23 -10.07
CA THR A 65 -3.74 1.50 -8.79
C THR A 65 -4.50 2.53 -7.95
N THR A 66 -5.05 3.56 -8.59
CA THR A 66 -5.90 4.57 -7.93
C THR A 66 -7.14 3.91 -7.31
N THR A 67 -7.80 3.02 -8.05
CA THR A 67 -8.95 2.26 -7.56
C THR A 67 -8.57 1.31 -6.42
N SER A 68 -7.42 0.63 -6.51
CA SER A 68 -6.92 -0.23 -5.42
C SER A 68 -6.69 0.53 -4.11
N ILE A 69 -6.07 1.72 -4.19
CA ILE A 69 -5.82 2.57 -3.01
C ILE A 69 -7.13 3.12 -2.46
N GLY A 70 -8.00 3.65 -3.32
CA GLY A 70 -9.31 4.19 -2.91
C GLY A 70 -10.21 3.14 -2.26
N LEU A 71 -10.21 1.91 -2.79
CA LEU A 71 -10.96 0.80 -2.20
C LEU A 71 -10.46 0.45 -0.79
N ALA A 72 -9.14 0.38 -0.60
CA ALA A 72 -8.55 0.11 0.71
C ALA A 72 -8.86 1.25 1.71
N GLN A 73 -8.75 2.51 1.29
CA GLN A 73 -9.12 3.66 2.11
C GLN A 73 -10.61 3.64 2.50
N GLY A 74 -11.50 3.32 1.56
CA GLY A 74 -12.94 3.22 1.82
C GLY A 74 -13.29 2.09 2.80
N LEU A 75 -12.68 0.90 2.63
CA LEU A 75 -12.85 -0.20 3.58
C LEU A 75 -12.39 0.18 5.00
N ALA A 76 -11.22 0.85 5.11
CA ALA A 76 -10.73 1.33 6.41
C ALA A 76 -11.69 2.35 7.05
N GLN A 77 -12.30 3.25 6.25
CA GLN A 77 -13.31 4.21 6.74
C GLN A 77 -14.59 3.53 7.23
N LEU A 78 -14.92 2.35 6.69
CA LEU A 78 -16.04 1.53 7.15
C LEU A 78 -15.69 0.69 8.40
N GLY A 79 -14.48 0.80 8.93
CA GLY A 79 -14.03 0.06 10.11
C GLY A 79 -13.47 -1.34 9.81
N GLU A 80 -13.32 -1.69 8.53
CA GLU A 80 -12.75 -2.98 8.15
C GLU A 80 -11.23 -2.99 8.31
N ARG A 81 -10.69 -4.10 8.80
CA ARG A 81 -9.24 -4.31 8.89
C ARG A 81 -8.69 -4.73 7.52
N VAL A 82 -8.07 -3.78 6.81
CA VAL A 82 -7.62 -3.95 5.43
C VAL A 82 -6.12 -3.67 5.27
N CYS A 83 -5.47 -4.39 4.36
CA CYS A 83 -4.09 -4.16 3.94
C CYS A 83 -4.01 -4.24 2.41
N LEU A 84 -3.28 -3.32 1.79
CA LEU A 84 -3.09 -3.26 0.34
C LEU A 84 -1.69 -3.76 -0.03
N ALA A 85 -1.62 -4.71 -0.96
CA ALA A 85 -0.37 -5.17 -1.54
C ALA A 85 -0.20 -4.60 -2.95
N LEU A 86 0.91 -3.90 -3.19
CA LEU A 86 1.29 -3.32 -4.48
C LEU A 86 2.68 -3.80 -4.91
N ARG A 87 3.01 -3.58 -6.18
CA ARG A 87 4.36 -3.85 -6.71
C ARG A 87 5.22 -2.60 -6.57
N GLU A 88 6.48 -2.80 -6.22
CA GLU A 88 7.50 -1.76 -6.33
C GLU A 88 7.76 -1.44 -7.83
N PRO A 89 7.73 -0.17 -8.26
CA PRO A 89 8.00 0.19 -9.64
C PRO A 89 9.49 0.03 -9.97
N SER A 90 9.80 -0.18 -11.26
CA SER A 90 11.19 -0.13 -11.71
C SER A 90 11.75 1.29 -11.60
N LEU A 91 13.02 1.40 -11.23
CA LEU A 91 13.74 2.68 -11.17
C LEU A 91 14.05 3.22 -12.57
N GLY A 92 14.24 2.37 -13.59
CA GLY A 92 14.64 2.81 -14.94
C GLY A 92 13.75 3.91 -15.55
N PRO A 93 12.41 3.77 -15.56
CA PRO A 93 11.51 4.78 -16.07
C PRO A 93 11.68 6.16 -15.44
N THR A 94 12.05 6.27 -14.15
CA THR A 94 12.15 7.57 -13.48
C THR A 94 13.21 8.49 -14.09
N PHE A 95 14.17 7.93 -14.84
CA PHE A 95 15.22 8.69 -15.54
C PHE A 95 14.89 9.03 -17.00
N GLY A 96 13.76 8.56 -17.55
CA GLY A 96 13.39 8.76 -18.95
C GLY A 96 12.00 9.37 -19.13
N MET A 97 10.96 8.62 -18.78
CA MET A 97 9.58 9.12 -18.76
C MET A 97 9.20 9.44 -17.31
N LYS A 98 8.79 10.69 -17.05
CA LYS A 98 8.44 11.21 -15.72
C LYS A 98 7.82 10.14 -14.82
N GLY A 99 8.49 9.83 -13.70
CA GLY A 99 8.06 8.80 -12.76
C GLY A 99 6.60 9.01 -12.31
N GLY A 100 5.80 7.95 -12.39
CA GLY A 100 4.39 7.98 -11.99
C GLY A 100 4.22 7.93 -10.47
N ALA A 101 3.17 8.57 -9.96
CA ALA A 101 2.76 8.43 -8.56
C ALA A 101 2.14 7.03 -8.31
N THR A 102 2.30 6.52 -7.09
CA THR A 102 1.56 5.34 -6.64
C THR A 102 0.12 5.73 -6.32
N GLY A 103 -0.74 5.75 -7.34
CA GLY A 103 -2.12 6.20 -7.26
C GLY A 103 -2.39 7.52 -7.99
N GLY A 104 -3.44 8.23 -7.61
CA GLY A 104 -3.82 9.50 -8.23
C GLY A 104 -4.93 10.25 -7.48
N GLY A 105 -4.92 11.59 -7.57
CA GLY A 105 -5.87 12.43 -6.85
C GLY A 105 -5.67 12.36 -5.33
N ARG A 106 -6.73 12.04 -4.58
CA ARG A 106 -6.68 11.79 -3.12
C ARG A 106 -6.38 10.33 -2.75
N ALA A 107 -6.43 9.43 -3.72
CA ALA A 107 -6.09 8.02 -3.54
C ALA A 107 -4.60 7.83 -3.86
N VAL A 108 -3.76 8.30 -2.95
CA VAL A 108 -2.30 8.15 -2.95
C VAL A 108 -1.86 7.58 -1.61
N LEU A 109 -0.71 6.90 -1.59
CA LEU A 109 -0.06 6.43 -0.35
C LEU A 109 0.62 7.58 0.39
#